data_AF-A0A3B9PRF5-F1
#
_entry.id   AF-A0A3B9PRF5-F1
#
_cell.length_a   1.000
_cell.length_b   1.000
_cell.length_c   1.000
_cell.angle_alpha   90.00
_cell.angle_beta   90.00
_cell.angle_gamma   90.00
#
_symmetry.space_group_name_H-M   'P 1'
#
loop_
_entity.id
_entity.type
_entity.pdbx_description
1 polymer ?
#
loop_
_entity_poly.entity_id
_entity_poly.type
_entity_poly.pdbx_seq_one_letter_code
_entity_poly.pdbx_strand_id
1 'polypeptide(L)'
;GAKMVFEDTCVGCKVCTIACPFGTINYNQDTGKVQKCDLCEGNPACASACPTGAITYVDADWTGIDKMRAWAAKANTPASAAA
;
A
#
# COMPACT_ATOMS: atom_id res chain seq x y z
N GLY A 1 8.22 5.66 1.86
CA GLY A 1 8.07 5.51 0.39
C GLY A 1 7.10 4.41 0.05
N ALA A 2 6.62 4.38 -1.20
CA ALA A 2 5.66 3.39 -1.70
C ALA A 2 6.27 1.98 -1.80
N LYS A 3 5.46 0.94 -1.57
CA LYS A 3 5.88 -0.47 -1.59
C LYS A 3 5.56 -1.15 -2.92
N MET A 4 6.41 -1.05 -3.92
CA MET A 4 6.11 -1.37 -5.32
C MET A 4 5.73 -2.82 -5.63
N VAL A 5 4.85 -3.00 -6.63
CA VAL A 5 4.60 -4.28 -7.30
C VAL A 5 5.34 -4.22 -8.63
N PHE A 6 6.20 -5.20 -8.88
CA PHE A 6 6.89 -5.33 -10.16
C PHE A 6 6.08 -6.24 -11.06
N GLU A 7 5.53 -5.68 -12.14
CA GLU A 7 4.64 -6.38 -13.07
C GLU A 7 5.30 -7.64 -13.67
N ASP A 8 6.58 -7.57 -14.02
CA ASP A 8 7.30 -8.70 -14.65
C ASP A 8 7.52 -9.89 -13.71
N THR A 9 7.52 -9.65 -12.40
CA THR A 9 7.70 -10.69 -11.38
C THR A 9 6.37 -11.12 -10.75
N CYS A 10 5.31 -10.34 -10.96
CA CYS A 10 3.98 -10.63 -10.41
C CYS A 10 3.35 -11.83 -11.13
N VAL A 11 3.20 -12.94 -10.40
CA VAL A 11 2.55 -14.17 -10.89
C VAL A 11 1.06 -14.25 -10.54
N GLY A 12 0.46 -13.19 -10.00
CA GLY A 12 -0.96 -13.17 -9.68
C GLY A 12 -1.39 -14.08 -8.52
N CYS A 13 -0.48 -14.46 -7.62
CA CYS A 13 -0.78 -15.40 -6.52
C CYS A 13 -1.72 -14.85 -5.43
N LYS A 14 -1.99 -13.53 -5.42
CA LYS A 14 -2.86 -12.83 -4.46
C LYS A 14 -2.46 -12.91 -2.99
N VAL A 15 -1.35 -13.55 -2.62
CA VAL A 15 -0.91 -13.64 -1.21
C VAL A 15 -0.74 -12.26 -0.56
N CYS A 16 -0.24 -11.29 -1.33
CA CYS A 16 -0.09 -9.91 -0.87
C CYS A 16 -1.43 -9.24 -0.52
N THR A 17 -2.54 -9.59 -1.16
CA THR A 17 -3.86 -9.00 -0.84
C THR A 17 -4.33 -9.42 0.55
N ILE A 18 -3.96 -10.62 0.99
CA ILE A 18 -4.27 -11.15 2.33
C ILE A 18 -3.28 -10.61 3.37
N ALA A 19 -2.01 -10.46 2.99
CA ALA A 19 -0.97 -9.96 3.89
C ALA A 19 -1.10 -8.46 4.19
N CYS A 20 -1.73 -7.67 3.31
CA CYS A 20 -1.88 -6.24 3.53
C CYS A 20 -2.95 -5.97 4.60
N PRO A 21 -2.60 -5.44 5.79
CA PRO A 21 -3.56 -5.20 6.87
C PRO A 21 -4.48 -4.00 6.60
N PHE A 22 -4.22 -3.27 5.52
CA PHE A 22 -5.00 -2.11 5.10
C PHE A 22 -5.91 -2.41 3.91
N GLY A 23 -5.80 -3.61 3.30
CA GLY A 23 -6.63 -4.01 2.17
C GLY A 23 -6.48 -3.12 0.92
N THR A 24 -5.31 -2.49 0.73
CA THR A 24 -5.10 -1.51 -0.36
C THR A 24 -4.55 -2.11 -1.65
N ILE A 25 -4.45 -3.43 -1.73
CA ILE A 25 -3.97 -4.16 -2.91
C ILE A 25 -5.16 -4.77 -3.64
N ASN A 26 -5.31 -4.41 -4.91
CA ASN A 26 -6.41 -4.87 -5.76
C ASN A 26 -5.91 -5.86 -6.80
N TYR A 27 -6.75 -6.80 -7.21
CA TYR A 27 -6.43 -7.73 -8.30
C TYR A 27 -7.12 -7.27 -9.59
N ASN A 28 -6.34 -7.15 -10.65
CA ASN A 28 -6.83 -6.84 -11.99
C ASN A 28 -7.07 -8.15 -12.74
N GLN A 29 -8.34 -8.39 -13.12
CA GLN A 29 -8.73 -9.63 -13.79
C GLN A 29 -8.23 -9.70 -15.24
N ASP A 30 -8.09 -8.55 -15.90
CA ASP A 30 -7.67 -8.47 -17.31
C ASP A 30 -6.18 -8.81 -17.46
N THR A 31 -5.35 -8.35 -16.52
CA THR A 31 -3.89 -8.63 -16.54
C THR A 31 -3.50 -9.88 -15.76
N GLY A 32 -4.39 -10.37 -14.90
CA GLY A 32 -4.10 -11.46 -13.97
C GLY A 32 -3.12 -11.09 -12.86
N LYS A 33 -2.90 -9.79 -12.62
CA LYS A 33 -1.87 -9.27 -11.70
C LYS A 33 -2.48 -8.37 -10.64
N VAL A 34 -1.73 -8.13 -9.56
CA VAL A 34 -2.17 -7.20 -8.51
C VAL A 34 -1.70 -5.78 -8.81
N GLN A 35 -2.49 -4.79 -8.43
CA GLN A 35 -2.22 -3.38 -8.58
C GLN A 35 -2.40 -2.66 -7.23
N LYS A 36 -1.53 -1.69 -6.96
CA LYS A 36 -1.57 -0.87 -5.74
C LYS A 36 -0.90 0.48 -6.02
N CYS A 37 -1.32 1.52 -5.30
CA CYS A 37 -0.78 2.87 -5.43
C CYS A 37 0.75 2.89 -5.38
N ASP A 38 1.38 3.37 -6.44
CA ASP A 38 2.84 3.54 -6.61
C ASP A 38 3.34 4.92 -6.23
N LEU A 39 2.43 5.78 -5.74
CA LEU A 39 2.68 7.18 -5.42
C LEU A 39 3.08 8.02 -6.65
N CYS A 40 2.80 7.54 -7.87
CA CYS A 40 3.08 8.23 -9.13
C CYS A 40 4.52 8.78 -9.16
N GLU A 41 5.50 7.96 -8.79
CA GLU A 41 6.93 8.33 -8.75
C GLU A 41 7.25 9.55 -7.85
N GLY A 42 6.40 9.81 -6.85
CA GLY A 42 6.55 10.95 -5.93
C GLY A 42 5.80 12.21 -6.39
N ASN A 43 5.08 12.16 -7.51
CA ASN A 43 4.20 13.23 -7.96
C ASN A 43 2.74 12.76 -8.04
N PRO A 44 2.04 12.63 -6.90
CA PRO A 44 0.72 12.02 -6.84
C PRO A 44 -0.34 12.84 -7.59
N ALA A 45 -0.76 12.32 -8.73
CA ALA A 45 -1.78 12.96 -9.58
C ALA A 45 -3.11 13.21 -8.84
N CYS A 46 -3.47 12.33 -7.90
CA CYS A 46 -4.69 12.49 -7.09
C CYS A 46 -4.64 13.70 -6.15
N ALA A 47 -3.46 14.09 -5.65
CA ALA A 47 -3.31 15.30 -4.85
C ALA A 47 -3.43 16.55 -5.73
N SER A 48 -2.77 16.56 -6.89
CA SER A 48 -2.85 17.67 -7.86
C SER A 48 -4.25 17.88 -8.43
N ALA A 49 -5.01 16.80 -8.62
CA ALA A 49 -6.35 16.85 -9.18
C ALA A 49 -7.43 17.25 -8.16
N CYS A 50 -7.13 17.28 -6.85
CA CYS A 50 -8.13 17.50 -5.81
C CYS A 50 -8.52 18.99 -5.72
N PRO A 51 -9.75 19.40 -6.13
CA PRO A 51 -10.12 20.81 -6.18
C PRO A 51 -10.38 21.42 -4.80
N THR A 52 -10.72 20.58 -3.81
CA THR A 52 -11.03 21.02 -2.44
C THR A 52 -9.82 21.03 -1.52
N GLY A 53 -8.68 20.49 -1.96
CA GLY A 53 -7.49 20.31 -1.11
C GLY A 53 -7.66 19.21 -0.04
N ALA A 54 -8.66 18.34 -0.15
CA ALA A 54 -8.87 17.24 0.80
C ALA A 54 -7.71 16.23 0.80
N ILE A 55 -6.97 16.13 -0.31
CA ILE A 55 -5.78 15.30 -0.44
C ILE A 55 -4.58 16.23 -0.55
N THR A 56 -3.64 16.12 0.38
CA THR A 56 -2.37 16.88 0.36
C THR A 56 -1.20 15.92 0.40
N TYR A 57 -0.17 16.19 -0.39
CA TYR A 57 1.09 15.46 -0.34
C TYR A 57 2.08 16.21 0.56
N VAL A 58 2.44 15.58 1.68
CA VAL A 58 3.36 16.11 2.69
C VAL A 58 4.35 15.04 3.09
N ASP A 59 5.39 15.43 3.82
CA ASP A 59 6.30 14.47 4.41
C ASP A 59 5.55 13.53 5.37
N ALA A 60 5.91 12.24 5.31
CA ALA A 60 5.21 11.21 6.06
C ALA A 60 5.38 11.38 7.58
N ASP A 61 6.49 11.97 8.04
CA ASP A 61 6.79 12.20 9.46
C ASP A 61 5.86 13.27 10.07
N TRP A 62 5.24 14.11 9.24
CA TRP A 62 4.16 15.02 9.67
C TRP A 62 2.80 14.34 9.80
N THR A 63 2.70 13.05 9.50
CA THR A 63 1.46 12.29 9.54
C THR A 63 1.54 11.16 10.58
N GLY A 64 0.45 10.41 10.76
CA GLY A 64 0.39 9.25 11.67
C GLY A 64 1.16 8.01 11.19
N ILE A 65 2.31 8.15 10.53
CA ILE A 65 3.05 7.01 9.95
C ILE A 65 3.47 5.99 11.01
N ASP A 66 3.85 6.43 12.22
CA ASP A 66 4.23 5.51 13.29
C ASP A 66 3.05 4.68 13.80
N LYS A 67 1.84 5.25 13.84
CA LYS A 67 0.62 4.49 14.15
C LYS A 67 0.35 3.44 13.08
N MET A 68 0.50 3.80 11.80
CA MET A 68 0.35 2.87 10.68
C MET A 68 1.37 1.73 10.76
N ARG A 69 2.64 2.03 11.05
CA ARG A 69 3.70 1.03 11.25
C ARG A 69 3.40 0.10 12.43
N ALA A 70 2.99 0.66 13.57
CA ALA A 70 2.65 -0.12 14.76
C ALA A 70 1.45 -1.04 14.51
N TRP A 71 0.43 -0.59 13.78
CA TRP A 71 -0.70 -1.43 13.37
C TRP A 71 -0.25 -2.55 12.43
N ALA A 72 0.54 -2.23 11.41
CA ALA A 72 1.04 -3.20 10.46
C ALA A 72 1.91 -4.28 11.13
N ALA A 73 2.70 -3.91 12.15
CA ALA A 73 3.50 -4.84 12.93
C ALA A 73 2.61 -5.85 13.68
N LYS A 74 1.53 -5.39 14.33
CA LYS A 74 0.59 -6.26 15.06
C LYS A 74 -0.13 -7.25 14.12
N ALA A 75 -0.56 -6.77 12.96
CA ALA A 75 -1.32 -7.57 12.01
C ALA A 75 -0.47 -8.63 11.27
N ASN A 76 0.85 -8.40 11.16
CA ASN A 76 1.79 -9.32 10.51
C ASN A 76 2.61 -10.16 11.52
N THR A 77 2.29 -10.12 12.82
CA THR A 77 2.91 -11.04 13.79
C THR A 77 2.44 -12.47 13.48
N PRO A 78 3.32 -13.41 13.11
CA PRO A 78 2.91 -14.79 12.98
C PRO A 78 2.46 -15.29 14.35
N ALA A 79 1.36 -16.06 14.39
CA ALA A 79 0.88 -16.75 15.59
C ALA A 79 1.93 -17.69 16.23
N SER A 80 3.11 -17.84 15.61
CA SER A 80 4.25 -18.66 16.03
C SER A 80 5.30 -17.92 16.87
N ALA A 81 5.20 -16.61 17.11
CA ALA A 81 6.17 -15.90 17.96
C ALA A 81 5.93 -16.06 19.48
N ALA A 82 4.97 -16.92 19.87
CA ALA A 82 4.57 -17.18 21.26
C ALA A 82 4.65 -18.67 21.65
N ALA A 83 5.61 -19.41 21.09
CA ALA A 83 5.96 -20.77 21.50
C ALA A 83 7.43 -20.83 21.93
#